data_AF-A0A251XMG7-F1
#
_entry.id   AF-A0A251XMG7-F1
#
_cell.length_a   1.000
_cell.length_b   1.000
_cell.length_c   1.000
_cell.angle_alpha   90.00
_cell.angle_beta   90.00
_cell.angle_gamma   90.00
#
_symmetry.space_group_name_H-M   'P 1'
#
loop_
_entity.id
_entity.type
_entity.pdbx_description
1 polymer ?
#
loop_
_entity_poly.entity_id
_entity_poly.type
_entity_poly.pdbx_seq_one_letter_code
_entity_poly.pdbx_strand_id
1 'polypeptide(L)'
;MSNVTAAQVAEARGIAPIVSVQNHYNLARRDDDALIDKLASDGISYVPYFPLGGFSALQSETLARVASSLGSAPLPVALAWLLQRSPNLLVIAGTSSVEHLRENVAGARIRLPEEALAELEGIGG
;
A
#
# COMPACT_ATOMS: atom_id res chain seq x y z
N MET A 1 -15.15 -6.87 0.68
CA MET A 1 -14.95 -7.56 1.97
C MET A 1 -13.86 -6.85 2.76
N SER A 2 -13.80 -6.94 4.08
CA SER A 2 -12.76 -6.28 4.88
C SER A 2 -12.32 -7.10 6.08
N ASN A 3 -11.03 -7.05 6.40
CA ASN A 3 -10.37 -7.85 7.44
C ASN A 3 -10.55 -9.36 7.24
N VAL A 4 -10.31 -9.81 6.01
CA VAL A 4 -10.57 -11.20 5.59
C VAL A 4 -9.32 -11.90 5.12
N THR A 5 -9.27 -13.20 5.37
CA THR A 5 -8.23 -14.09 4.86
C THR A 5 -8.52 -14.53 3.43
N ALA A 6 -7.51 -15.06 2.74
CA ALA A 6 -7.66 -15.67 1.41
C ALA A 6 -8.74 -16.78 1.39
N ALA A 7 -8.83 -17.58 2.46
CA ALA A 7 -9.84 -18.64 2.59
C ALA A 7 -11.27 -18.07 2.64
N GLN A 8 -11.48 -16.99 3.41
CA GLN A 8 -12.78 -16.32 3.50
C GLN A 8 -13.17 -15.65 2.19
N VAL A 9 -12.21 -15.11 1.44
CA VAL A 9 -12.47 -14.58 0.10
C VAL A 9 -12.92 -15.69 -0.85
N ALA A 10 -12.24 -16.85 -0.81
CA ALA A 10 -12.60 -17.99 -1.65
C ALA A 10 -14.01 -18.53 -1.33
N GLU A 11 -14.36 -18.64 -0.05
CA GLU A 11 -15.70 -19.04 0.40
C GLU A 11 -16.78 -18.06 -0.09
N ALA A 12 -16.57 -16.75 0.13
CA ALA A 12 -17.55 -15.73 -0.22
C ALA A 12 -17.81 -15.65 -1.74
N ARG A 13 -16.82 -15.98 -2.57
CA ARG A 13 -16.98 -16.07 -4.03
C ARG A 13 -17.93 -17.17 -4.48
N GLY A 14 -18.18 -18.18 -3.64
CA GLY A 14 -19.22 -19.18 -3.89
C GLY A 14 -20.65 -18.62 -3.74
N ILE A 15 -20.81 -17.44 -3.14
CA ILE A 15 -22.10 -16.82 -2.84
C ILE A 15 -22.38 -15.66 -3.79
N ALA A 16 -21.42 -14.74 -3.97
CA ALA A 16 -21.59 -13.55 -4.79
C ALA A 16 -20.25 -13.07 -5.39
N PRO A 17 -20.28 -12.28 -6.49
CA PRO A 17 -19.09 -11.64 -7.01
C PRO A 17 -18.43 -10.71 -5.98
N ILE A 18 -17.13 -10.91 -5.76
CA ILE A 18 -16.31 -10.03 -4.91
C ILE A 18 -15.54 -9.06 -5.80
N VAL A 19 -15.80 -7.76 -5.63
CA VAL A 19 -15.16 -6.69 -6.43
C VAL A 19 -14.01 -5.99 -5.71
N SER A 20 -13.92 -6.15 -4.38
CA SER A 20 -12.91 -5.49 -3.57
C SER A 20 -12.65 -6.21 -2.23
N VAL A 21 -11.39 -6.19 -1.81
CA VAL A 21 -10.92 -6.61 -0.48
C VAL A 21 -10.19 -5.44 0.19
N GLN A 22 -10.47 -5.18 1.47
CA GLN A 22 -9.85 -4.10 2.24
C GLN A 22 -9.24 -4.63 3.55
N ASN A 23 -7.92 -4.66 3.63
CA ASN A 23 -7.14 -5.21 4.75
C ASN A 23 -5.98 -4.26 5.12
N HIS A 24 -5.33 -4.51 6.26
CA HIS A 24 -4.10 -3.81 6.65
C HIS A 24 -2.96 -4.29 5.76
N TYR A 25 -2.37 -3.37 4.99
CA TYR A 25 -1.19 -3.66 4.19
C TYR A 25 -0.38 -2.39 3.96
N ASN A 26 0.94 -2.50 4.10
CA ASN A 26 1.89 -1.41 3.85
C ASN A 26 3.31 -1.97 3.71
N LEU A 27 4.30 -1.08 3.55
CA LEU A 27 5.72 -1.46 3.44
C LEU A 27 6.19 -2.41 4.56
N ALA A 28 5.73 -2.21 5.79
CA ALA A 28 6.14 -3.00 6.95
C ALA A 28 5.23 -4.23 7.21
N ARG A 29 4.00 -4.24 6.67
CA ARG A 29 3.00 -5.31 6.87
C ARG A 29 2.61 -5.92 5.52
N ARG A 30 3.22 -7.05 5.19
CA ARG A 30 3.18 -7.66 3.84
C ARG A 30 2.55 -9.06 3.75
N ASP A 31 1.83 -9.52 4.78
CA ASP A 31 1.29 -10.89 4.81
C ASP A 31 0.34 -11.20 3.64
N ASP A 32 -0.30 -10.17 3.11
CA ASP A 32 -1.26 -10.29 2.01
C ASP A 32 -0.59 -10.24 0.62
N ASP A 33 0.74 -10.31 0.49
CA ASP A 33 1.44 -10.30 -0.80
C ASP A 33 0.85 -11.34 -1.78
N ALA A 34 0.70 -12.59 -1.33
CA ALA A 34 0.12 -13.66 -2.16
C ALA A 34 -1.37 -13.44 -2.47
N LEU A 35 -2.13 -12.84 -1.54
CA LEU A 35 -3.54 -12.53 -1.74
C LEU A 35 -3.70 -11.39 -2.76
N ILE A 36 -2.89 -10.34 -2.67
CA ILE A 36 -2.88 -9.21 -3.61
C ILE A 36 -2.61 -9.71 -5.03
N ASP A 37 -1.57 -10.53 -5.21
CA ASP A 37 -1.20 -11.06 -6.53
C ASP A 37 -2.32 -11.92 -7.11
N LYS A 38 -2.97 -12.75 -6.27
CA LYS A 38 -4.11 -13.57 -6.69
C LYS A 38 -5.34 -12.74 -7.05
N LEU A 39 -5.63 -11.69 -6.29
CA LEU A 39 -6.75 -10.79 -6.58
C LEU A 39 -6.48 -9.97 -7.85
N ALA A 40 -5.22 -9.62 -8.11
CA ALA A 40 -4.82 -8.92 -9.33
C ALA A 40 -5.10 -9.77 -10.58
N SER A 41 -4.75 -11.06 -10.56
CA SER A 41 -5.05 -11.98 -11.67
C SER A 41 -6.55 -12.14 -11.93
N ASP A 42 -7.36 -11.94 -10.88
CA ASP A 42 -8.81 -12.13 -10.90
C ASP A 42 -9.57 -10.80 -11.16
N GLY A 43 -8.87 -9.68 -11.35
CA GLY A 43 -9.47 -8.36 -11.59
C GLY A 43 -10.17 -7.77 -10.36
N ILE A 44 -9.82 -8.22 -9.15
CA ILE A 44 -10.41 -7.77 -7.89
C ILE A 44 -9.51 -6.71 -7.26
N SER A 45 -10.10 -5.57 -6.91
CA SER A 45 -9.35 -4.49 -6.25
C SER A 45 -8.92 -4.87 -4.82
N TYR A 46 -7.73 -4.43 -4.44
CA TYR A 46 -7.25 -4.49 -3.07
C TYR A 46 -7.07 -3.08 -2.53
N VAL A 47 -7.69 -2.78 -1.39
CA VAL A 47 -7.75 -1.45 -0.79
C VAL A 47 -6.99 -1.48 0.54
N PRO A 48 -5.72 -1.05 0.58
CA PRO A 48 -4.94 -1.08 1.81
C PRO A 48 -5.37 0.04 2.77
N TYR A 49 -5.41 -0.25 4.07
CA TYR A 49 -5.51 0.77 5.12
C TYR A 49 -4.25 0.78 6.01
N PHE A 50 -4.10 1.87 6.79
CA PHE A 50 -2.93 2.15 7.64
C PHE A 50 -1.59 2.13 6.87
N PRO A 51 -1.39 3.02 5.88
CA PRO A 51 -0.18 3.04 5.04
C PRO A 51 1.13 3.26 5.82
N LEU A 52 1.07 3.82 7.04
CA LEU A 52 2.21 4.01 7.93
C LEU A 52 2.06 3.30 9.29
N GLY A 53 1.00 2.50 9.47
CA GLY A 53 0.70 1.86 10.74
C GLY A 53 1.58 0.64 11.00
N GLY A 54 2.17 0.56 12.19
CA GLY A 54 2.95 -0.60 12.63
C GLY A 54 4.44 -0.56 12.28
N PHE A 55 4.97 0.59 11.84
CA PHE A 55 6.40 0.76 11.58
C PHE A 55 7.18 0.83 12.90
N SER A 56 8.32 0.15 12.95
CA SER A 56 9.35 0.40 13.97
C SER A 56 10.06 1.74 13.73
N ALA A 57 10.86 2.18 14.70
CA ALA A 57 11.68 3.39 14.56
C ALA A 57 12.63 3.30 13.35
N LEU A 58 13.33 2.18 13.19
CA LEU A 58 14.28 1.95 12.09
C LEU A 58 13.59 1.95 10.71
N GLN A 59 12.40 1.35 10.62
CA GLN A 59 11.60 1.35 9.39
C GLN A 59 11.12 2.76 9.05
N SER A 60 10.71 3.54 10.06
CA SER A 60 10.31 4.93 9.88
C SER A 60 11.48 5.81 9.42
N GLU A 61 12.67 5.62 9.98
CA GLU A 61 13.89 6.31 9.56
C GLU A 61 14.28 5.97 8.12
N THR A 62 14.12 4.71 7.72
CA THR A 62 14.41 4.27 6.34
C THR A 62 13.46 4.92 5.34
N LEU A 63 12.16 4.91 5.61
CA LEU A 63 11.19 5.61 4.78
C LEU A 63 11.47 7.12 4.73
N ALA A 64 11.82 7.73 5.86
CA ALA A 64 12.14 9.16 5.91
C ALA A 64 13.38 9.52 5.08
N ARG A 65 14.41 8.68 5.10
CA ARG A 65 15.63 8.87 4.30
C ARG A 65 15.33 8.77 2.79
N VAL A 66 14.59 7.76 2.37
CA VAL A 66 14.15 7.62 0.97
C VAL A 66 13.28 8.81 0.55
N ALA A 67 12.36 9.26 1.41
CA ALA A 67 11.55 10.42 1.11
C ALA A 67 12.38 11.70 0.97
N SER A 68 13.37 11.89 1.84
CA SER A 68 14.29 13.02 1.76
C SER A 68 15.13 13.02 0.50
N SER A 69 15.61 11.86 0.02
CA SER A 69 16.39 11.78 -1.23
C SER A 69 15.54 12.12 -2.47
N LEU A 70 14.22 11.92 -2.39
CA LEU A 70 13.26 12.28 -3.42
C LEU A 70 12.66 13.69 -3.25
N GLY A 71 13.07 14.44 -2.23
CA GLY A 71 12.51 15.76 -1.93
C GLY A 71 11.03 15.73 -1.55
N SER A 72 10.56 14.64 -0.95
CA SER A 72 9.16 14.38 -0.62
C SER A 72 8.96 14.12 0.88
N ALA A 73 7.72 14.22 1.35
CA ALA A 73 7.32 13.72 2.66
C ALA A 73 7.19 12.16 2.66
N PRO A 74 7.32 11.50 3.83
CA PRO A 74 7.21 10.04 3.96
C PRO A 74 5.89 9.44 3.46
N LEU A 75 4.76 10.08 3.78
CA LEU A 75 3.44 9.55 3.43
C LEU A 75 3.26 9.43 1.90
N PRO A 76 3.47 10.48 1.08
CA PRO A 76 3.44 10.39 -0.38
C PRO A 76 4.29 9.25 -0.96
N VAL A 77 5.48 9.00 -0.41
CA VAL A 77 6.37 7.92 -0.85
C VAL A 77 5.79 6.54 -0.52
N ALA A 78 5.23 6.36 0.68
CA ALA A 78 4.54 5.13 1.05
C ALA A 78 3.31 4.86 0.15
N LEU A 79 2.54 5.91 -0.17
CA LEU A 79 1.40 5.79 -1.10
C LEU A 79 1.88 5.45 -2.53
N ALA A 80 2.98 6.06 -2.98
CA ALA A 80 3.59 5.77 -4.28
C ALA A 80 4.07 4.32 -4.39
N TRP A 81 4.64 3.78 -3.31
CA TRP A 81 5.04 2.36 -3.25
C TRP A 81 3.83 1.44 -3.35
N LEU A 82 2.76 1.71 -2.57
CA LEU A 82 1.52 0.93 -2.64
C LEU A 82 0.93 0.90 -4.06
N LEU A 83 0.91 2.04 -4.76
CA LEU A 83 0.41 2.10 -6.14
C LEU A 83 1.30 1.39 -7.16
N GLN A 84 2.60 1.22 -6.86
CA GLN A 84 3.56 0.51 -7.72
C GLN A 84 3.65 -0.99 -7.41
N ARG A 85 3.25 -1.42 -6.21
CA ARG A 85 3.34 -2.82 -5.77
C ARG A 85 2.49 -3.78 -6.61
N SER A 86 1.31 -3.36 -7.06
CA SER A 86 0.40 -4.19 -7.86
C SER A 86 -0.65 -3.33 -8.57
N PRO A 87 -1.05 -3.66 -9.82
CA PRO A 87 -2.02 -2.86 -10.57
C PRO A 87 -3.44 -2.84 -9.96
N ASN A 88 -3.78 -3.77 -9.07
CA ASN A 88 -5.09 -3.81 -8.42
C ASN A 88 -5.15 -3.06 -7.08
N LEU A 89 -4.06 -2.43 -6.66
CA LEU A 89 -4.02 -1.63 -5.42
C LEU A 89 -4.72 -0.28 -5.62
N LEU A 90 -5.73 -0.01 -4.80
CA LEU A 90 -6.49 1.24 -4.78
C LEU A 90 -6.34 1.90 -3.41
N VAL A 91 -5.52 2.95 -3.36
CA VAL A 91 -5.17 3.65 -2.12
C VAL A 91 -6.27 4.64 -1.70
N ILE A 92 -6.63 4.63 -0.42
CA ILE A 92 -7.70 5.46 0.18
C ILE A 92 -7.18 6.38 1.29
N ALA A 93 -6.11 7.14 0.99
CA ALA A 93 -5.48 8.02 1.97
C ALA A 93 -6.40 9.21 2.35
N GLY A 94 -7.01 9.11 3.54
CA GLY A 94 -7.84 10.18 4.12
C GLY A 94 -7.02 11.25 4.84
N THR A 95 -7.54 12.47 4.91
CA THR A 95 -6.97 13.58 5.69
C THR A 95 -8.01 14.68 5.93
N SER A 96 -7.86 15.45 7.01
CA SER A 96 -8.66 16.65 7.29
C SER A 96 -7.99 17.95 6.84
N SER A 97 -6.75 17.88 6.34
CA SER A 97 -5.97 19.03 5.86
C SER A 97 -5.94 19.06 4.34
N VAL A 98 -6.24 20.22 3.75
CA VAL A 98 -6.09 20.46 2.30
C VAL A 98 -4.62 20.29 1.87
N GLU A 99 -3.67 20.61 2.75
CA GLU A 99 -2.25 20.47 2.42
C GLU A 99 -1.85 19.00 2.28
N HIS A 100 -2.19 18.17 3.28
CA HIS A 100 -1.99 16.72 3.18
C HIS A 100 -2.77 16.11 2.00
N LEU A 101 -3.92 16.69 1.62
CA LEU A 101 -4.66 16.21 0.44
C LEU A 101 -3.82 16.44 -0.82
N ARG A 102 -3.18 17.60 -0.96
CA ARG A 102 -2.26 17.88 -2.08
C ARG A 102 -1.07 16.93 -2.07
N GLU A 103 -0.48 16.68 -0.90
CA GLU A 103 0.61 15.71 -0.75
C GLU A 103 0.19 14.30 -1.16
N ASN A 104 -0.98 13.82 -0.73
CA ASN A 104 -1.51 12.51 -1.11
C ASN A 104 -1.69 12.39 -2.64
N VAL A 105 -2.24 13.42 -3.28
CA VAL A 105 -2.41 13.48 -4.73
C VAL A 105 -1.06 13.54 -5.46
N ALA A 106 -0.09 14.28 -4.92
CA ALA A 106 1.26 14.34 -5.47
C ALA A 106 1.96 12.98 -5.36
N GLY A 107 1.81 12.29 -4.23
CA GLY A 107 2.34 10.94 -4.00
C GLY A 107 1.89 9.94 -5.06
N ALA A 108 0.63 10.00 -5.47
CA ALA A 108 0.09 9.16 -6.54
C ALA A 108 0.76 9.35 -7.92
N ARG A 109 1.55 10.41 -8.10
CA ARG A 109 2.29 10.71 -9.33
C ARG A 109 3.79 10.41 -9.23
N ILE A 110 4.29 10.06 -8.05
CA ILE A 110 5.70 9.72 -7.86
C ILE A 110 5.97 8.37 -8.52
N ARG A 111 6.93 8.35 -9.45
CA ARG A 111 7.58 7.13 -9.93
C ARG A 111 8.77 6.88 -9.03
N LEU A 112 8.78 5.76 -8.30
CA LEU A 112 9.91 5.45 -7.44
C LEU A 112 11.03 4.87 -8.31
N PRO A 113 12.25 5.44 -8.26
CA PRO A 113 13.39 4.86 -8.96
C PRO A 113 13.74 3.49 -8.37
N GLU A 114 14.44 2.67 -9.14
CA GLU A 114 14.77 1.29 -8.76
C GLU A 114 15.56 1.22 -7.46
N GLU A 115 16.47 2.17 -7.24
CA GLU A 115 17.26 2.27 -6.01
C GLU A 115 16.38 2.57 -4.78
N ALA A 116 15.38 3.45 -4.94
CA ALA A 116 14.44 3.76 -3.87
C ALA A 116 13.52 2.58 -3.58
N LEU A 117 13.05 1.87 -4.63
CA LEU A 117 12.28 0.65 -4.46
C LEU A 117 13.10 -0.40 -3.70
N ALA A 118 14.33 -0.66 -4.11
CA ALA A 118 15.22 -1.63 -3.46
C ALA A 118 15.48 -1.28 -1.98
N GLU A 119 15.68 0.00 -1.64
CA GLU A 119 15.81 0.42 -0.24
C GLU A 119 14.51 0.21 0.55
N LEU A 120 13.37 0.53 -0.04
CA LEU A 120 12.05 0.36 0.58
C LEU A 120 11.66 -1.12 0.76
N GLU A 121 12.07 -2.02 -0.14
CA GLU A 121 11.86 -3.46 0.03
C GLU A 121 12.52 -3.98 1.32
N GLY A 122 13.62 -3.37 1.76
CA GLY A 122 14.28 -3.69 3.03
C GLY A 122 13.45 -3.37 4.29
N ILE A 123 12.36 -2.61 4.17
CA ILE A 123 11.40 -2.37 5.26
C ILE A 123 10.50 -3.59 5.47
N GLY A 124 10.14 -4.26 4.39
CA GLY A 124 9.18 -5.35 4.35
C GLY A 124 9.87 -6.69 4.31
N GLY A 125 10.14 -7.26 5.50
CA GLY A 125 10.72 -8.58 5.70
C GLY A 125 10.41 -9.11 7.09
#